data_AF-A0A5M6CZH3-F1
#
_entry.id   AF-A0A5M6CZH3-F1
#
_cell.length_a   1.000
_cell.length_b   1.000
_cell.length_c   1.000
_cell.angle_alpha   90.00
_cell.angle_beta   90.00
_cell.angle_gamma   90.00
#
_symmetry.space_group_name_H-M   'P 1'
#
loop_
_entity.id
_entity.type
_entity.pdbx_description
1 polymer ?
#
loop_
_entity_poly.entity_id
_entity_poly.type
_entity_poly.pdbx_seq_one_letter_code
_entity_poly.pdbx_strand_id
1 'polypeptide(L)'
;MRETRRQAIDEVELMMANARLRDELEPYRDESIESSVNRMSLQAENEYLASMLAWERAPALPISDWFSPPLQLLPPDALGDAQLSHRLKKTIQRLHSKNILLRCTDHLSDRELYTIIYRDILPCCEKKVDVPGKAIEWMCVEDTDTWLKYYATPVERRRHQEEYHVDLPPAENPRFKRQLPGT
;
A
#
# COMPACT_ATOMS: atom_id res chain seq x y z
N MET A 1 11.98 -33.27 -31.36
CA MET A 1 11.16 -32.51 -32.35
C MET A 1 9.87 -31.92 -31.77
N ARG A 2 9.06 -32.66 -30.99
CA ARG A 2 7.81 -32.12 -30.41
C ARG A 2 8.06 -31.04 -29.33
N GLU A 3 9.10 -31.21 -28.54
CA GLU A 3 9.44 -30.31 -27.42
C GLU A 3 10.01 -28.96 -27.89
N THR A 4 10.89 -28.97 -28.89
CA THR A 4 11.42 -27.77 -29.56
C THR A 4 10.32 -26.95 -30.24
N ARG A 5 9.32 -27.61 -30.83
CA ARG A 5 8.18 -26.93 -31.45
C ARG A 5 7.27 -26.28 -30.41
N ARG A 6 7.12 -26.88 -29.22
CA ARG A 6 6.34 -26.33 -28.12
C ARG A 6 7.00 -25.09 -27.53
N GLN A 7 8.32 -25.17 -27.26
CA GLN A 7 9.11 -24.04 -26.78
C GLN A 7 9.06 -22.83 -27.74
N ALA A 8 9.14 -23.08 -29.06
CA ALA A 8 9.02 -22.01 -30.05
C ALA A 8 7.62 -21.38 -30.12
N ILE A 9 6.55 -22.14 -29.85
CA ILE A 9 5.19 -21.60 -29.76
C ILE A 9 5.05 -20.72 -28.51
N ASP A 10 5.54 -21.21 -27.37
CA ASP A 10 5.50 -20.47 -26.10
C ASP A 10 6.27 -19.13 -26.21
N GLU A 11 7.42 -19.12 -26.90
CA GLU A 11 8.20 -17.90 -27.15
C GLU A 11 7.48 -16.90 -28.06
N VAL A 12 6.84 -17.37 -29.13
CA VAL A 12 6.03 -16.51 -30.02
C VAL A 12 4.84 -15.90 -29.27
N GLU A 13 4.16 -16.67 -28.43
CA GLU A 13 3.05 -16.17 -27.61
C GLU A 13 3.54 -15.07 -26.64
N LEU A 14 4.69 -15.25 -26.01
CA LEU A 14 5.31 -14.23 -25.16
C LEU A 14 5.66 -12.96 -25.95
N MET A 15 6.19 -13.08 -27.18
CA MET A 15 6.50 -11.93 -28.03
C MET A 15 5.23 -11.19 -28.48
N MET A 16 4.17 -11.92 -28.82
CA MET A 16 2.88 -11.32 -29.18
C MET A 16 2.25 -10.59 -28.00
N ALA A 17 2.30 -11.17 -26.80
CA ALA A 17 1.83 -10.52 -25.59
C ALA A 17 2.63 -9.24 -25.29
N ASN A 18 3.95 -9.29 -25.47
CA ASN A 18 4.82 -8.13 -25.29
C ASN A 18 4.47 -6.98 -26.23
N ALA A 19 4.36 -7.26 -27.53
CA ALA A 19 4.01 -6.26 -28.54
C ALA A 19 2.68 -5.59 -28.20
N ARG A 20 1.65 -6.39 -27.87
CA ARG A 20 0.35 -5.88 -27.46
C ARG A 20 0.42 -4.99 -26.22
N LEU A 21 1.15 -5.41 -25.19
CA LEU A 21 1.30 -4.63 -23.96
C LEU A 21 1.99 -3.29 -24.22
N ARG A 22 3.02 -3.28 -25.07
CA ARG A 22 3.72 -2.06 -25.47
C ARG A 22 2.82 -1.11 -26.26
N ASP A 23 2.02 -1.64 -27.19
CA ASP A 23 1.06 -0.84 -27.96
C ASP A 23 -0.02 -0.22 -27.05
N GLU A 24 -0.56 -0.99 -26.11
CA GLU A 24 -1.56 -0.48 -25.15
C GLU A 24 -0.99 0.55 -24.16
N LEU A 25 0.32 0.49 -23.92
CA LEU A 25 1.03 1.42 -23.03
C LEU A 25 1.56 2.67 -23.74
N GLU A 26 1.59 2.70 -25.08
CA GLU A 26 2.09 3.83 -25.85
C GLU A 26 1.54 5.18 -25.37
N PRO A 27 0.22 5.33 -25.09
CA PRO A 27 -0.33 6.62 -24.66
C PRO A 27 0.19 7.13 -23.30
N TYR A 28 0.80 6.24 -22.51
CA TYR A 28 1.30 6.49 -21.16
C TYR A 28 2.83 6.52 -21.10
N ARG A 29 3.50 6.42 -22.26
CA ARG A 29 4.94 6.17 -22.34
C ARG A 29 5.77 7.41 -21.99
N ASP A 30 6.71 7.23 -21.06
CA ASP A 30 7.75 8.19 -20.65
C ASP A 30 9.14 7.53 -20.85
N GLU A 31 10.19 8.34 -21.02
CA GLU A 31 11.61 7.95 -21.09
C GLU A 31 12.03 7.03 -19.92
N SER A 32 11.40 7.14 -18.75
CA SER A 32 11.67 6.30 -17.57
C SER A 32 11.39 4.81 -17.78
N ILE A 33 10.43 4.45 -18.64
CA ILE A 33 10.03 3.07 -18.90
C ILE A 33 11.12 2.31 -19.66
N GLU A 34 11.82 2.97 -20.60
CA GLU A 34 12.79 2.32 -21.50
C GLU A 34 14.02 1.76 -20.77
N SER A 35 14.42 2.42 -19.68
CA SER A 35 15.63 2.06 -18.93
C SER A 35 15.51 0.74 -18.16
N SER A 36 14.29 0.38 -17.75
CA SER A 36 14.02 -0.79 -16.89
C SER A 36 13.88 -2.09 -17.66
N VAL A 37 13.35 -2.04 -18.89
CA VAL A 37 13.02 -3.24 -19.69
C VAL A 37 14.23 -3.93 -20.31
N ASN A 38 15.31 -3.19 -20.61
CA ASN A 38 16.48 -3.73 -21.34
C ASN A 38 17.29 -4.81 -20.58
N ARG A 39 16.91 -5.19 -19.36
CA ARG A 39 17.62 -6.18 -18.52
C ARG A 39 16.75 -7.38 -18.11
N MET A 40 15.50 -7.44 -18.56
CA MET A 40 14.54 -8.46 -18.12
C MET A 40 14.42 -9.61 -19.12
N SER A 41 14.02 -10.80 -18.65
CA SER A 41 13.52 -11.82 -19.57
C SER A 41 12.17 -11.39 -20.14
N LEU A 42 11.79 -11.90 -21.32
CA LEU A 42 10.55 -11.51 -21.98
C LEU A 42 9.30 -11.78 -21.12
N GLN A 43 9.31 -12.86 -20.34
CA GLN A 43 8.24 -13.15 -19.39
C GLN A 43 8.17 -12.10 -18.26
N ALA A 44 9.30 -11.78 -17.63
CA ALA A 44 9.35 -10.78 -16.57
C ALA A 44 9.00 -9.38 -17.08
N GLU A 45 9.39 -9.06 -18.31
CA GLU A 45 8.98 -7.84 -18.98
C GLU A 45 7.45 -7.80 -19.18
N ASN A 46 6.84 -8.89 -19.66
CA ASN A 46 5.38 -8.93 -19.83
C ASN A 46 4.64 -8.76 -18.50
N GLU A 47 5.11 -9.39 -17.42
CA GLU A 47 4.54 -9.21 -16.07
C GLU A 47 4.67 -7.76 -15.59
N TYR A 48 5.82 -7.13 -15.84
CA TYR A 48 6.06 -5.73 -15.52
C TYR A 48 5.14 -4.79 -16.31
N LEU A 49 5.08 -4.93 -17.64
CA LEU A 49 4.24 -4.10 -18.50
C LEU A 49 2.75 -4.29 -18.19
N ALA A 50 2.31 -5.52 -17.92
CA ALA A 50 0.93 -5.78 -17.49
C ALA A 50 0.61 -5.10 -16.15
N SER A 51 1.53 -5.13 -15.19
CA SER A 51 1.37 -4.46 -13.89
C SER A 51 1.29 -2.93 -14.03
N MET A 52 2.11 -2.35 -14.92
CA MET A 52 2.09 -0.93 -15.23
C MET A 52 0.77 -0.52 -15.91
N LEU A 53 0.35 -1.26 -16.94
CA LEU A 53 -0.91 -0.98 -17.63
C LEU A 53 -2.13 -1.12 -16.71
N ALA A 54 -2.11 -2.10 -15.80
CA ALA A 54 -3.14 -2.25 -14.77
C ALA A 54 -3.18 -1.02 -13.84
N TRP A 55 -2.04 -0.46 -13.46
CA TRP A 55 -1.97 0.76 -12.66
C TRP A 55 -2.48 1.99 -13.42
N GLU A 56 -2.09 2.16 -14.68
CA GLU A 56 -2.53 3.27 -15.53
C GLU A 56 -4.06 3.28 -15.67
N ARG A 57 -4.65 2.12 -15.96
CA ARG A 57 -6.10 1.96 -16.15
C ARG A 57 -6.90 1.92 -14.85
N ALA A 58 -6.27 1.64 -13.71
CA ALA A 58 -6.98 1.55 -12.45
C ALA A 58 -7.66 2.89 -12.13
N PRO A 59 -8.93 2.88 -11.68
CA PRO A 59 -9.61 4.09 -11.29
C PRO A 59 -9.03 4.61 -9.97
N ALA A 60 -8.89 5.94 -9.88
CA ALA A 60 -8.61 6.61 -8.62
C ALA A 60 -9.96 6.89 -7.92
N LEU A 61 -10.21 6.23 -6.80
CA LEU A 61 -11.47 6.31 -6.06
C LEU A 61 -11.20 6.38 -4.56
N PRO A 62 -12.08 7.01 -3.77
CA PRO A 62 -12.02 6.94 -2.33
C PRO A 62 -11.93 5.47 -1.85
N ILE A 63 -11.06 5.20 -0.87
CA ILE A 63 -10.92 3.84 -0.31
C ILE A 63 -12.27 3.30 0.20
N SER A 64 -13.15 4.16 0.72
CA SER A 64 -14.52 3.79 1.10
C SER A 64 -15.32 3.12 -0.02
N ASP A 65 -15.11 3.51 -1.28
CA ASP A 65 -15.82 2.97 -2.46
C ASP A 65 -15.19 1.67 -2.99
N TRP A 66 -14.12 1.18 -2.36
CA TRP A 66 -13.50 -0.10 -2.75
C TRP A 66 -14.32 -1.31 -2.29
N PHE A 67 -15.27 -1.08 -1.38
CA PHE A 67 -16.11 -2.08 -0.74
C PHE A 67 -17.49 -2.19 -1.41
N SER A 68 -18.10 -3.37 -1.31
CA SER A 68 -19.48 -3.60 -1.75
C SER A 68 -20.30 -4.18 -0.58
N PRO A 69 -21.22 -3.41 0.03
CA PRO A 69 -21.46 -1.98 -0.19
C PRO A 69 -20.28 -1.09 0.28
N PRO A 70 -20.21 0.20 -0.15
CA PRO A 70 -19.20 1.14 0.30
C PRO A 70 -19.06 1.17 1.83
N LEU A 71 -17.83 1.29 2.31
CA LEU A 71 -17.55 1.28 3.74
C LEU A 71 -17.85 2.65 4.32
N GLN A 72 -18.99 2.74 5.01
CA GLN A 72 -19.40 3.93 5.75
C GLN A 72 -19.18 3.72 7.25
N LEU A 73 -18.52 4.69 7.87
CA LEU A 73 -18.26 4.74 9.30
C LEU A 73 -19.12 5.83 9.94
N LEU A 74 -19.46 5.64 11.22
CA LEU A 74 -20.13 6.68 11.99
C LEU A 74 -19.08 7.67 12.50
N PRO A 75 -19.43 8.95 12.71
CA PRO A 75 -18.51 9.92 13.31
C PRO A 75 -17.98 9.40 14.66
N PRO A 76 -16.67 9.55 14.95
CA PRO A 76 -16.07 9.08 16.21
C PRO A 76 -16.81 9.58 17.46
N ASP A 77 -17.26 10.83 17.43
CA ASP A 77 -17.94 11.50 18.57
C ASP A 77 -19.34 10.94 18.85
N ALA A 78 -19.94 10.25 17.87
CA ALA A 78 -21.23 9.58 18.03
C ALA A 78 -21.12 8.20 18.70
N LEU A 79 -19.91 7.71 18.95
CA LEU A 79 -19.64 6.37 19.47
C LEU A 79 -19.04 6.42 20.89
N GLY A 80 -19.58 5.60 21.78
CA GLY A 80 -18.92 5.28 23.05
C GLY A 80 -17.71 4.36 22.85
N ASP A 81 -16.75 4.39 23.77
CA ASP A 81 -15.44 3.73 23.60
C ASP A 81 -15.54 2.22 23.34
N ALA A 82 -16.43 1.51 24.03
CA ALA A 82 -16.62 0.07 23.83
C ALA A 82 -17.16 -0.26 22.42
N GLN A 83 -18.11 0.54 21.93
CA GLN A 83 -18.67 0.38 20.59
C GLN A 83 -17.64 0.75 19.53
N LEU A 84 -16.88 1.81 19.77
CA LEU A 84 -15.81 2.27 18.89
C LEU A 84 -14.74 1.19 18.74
N SER A 85 -14.25 0.61 19.83
CA SER A 85 -13.24 -0.45 19.79
C SER A 85 -13.71 -1.67 18.97
N HIS A 86 -14.97 -2.08 19.15
CA HIS A 86 -15.55 -3.18 18.36
C HIS A 86 -15.65 -2.84 16.86
N ARG A 87 -16.09 -1.62 16.53
CA ARG A 87 -16.17 -1.15 15.15
C ARG A 87 -14.80 -1.02 14.51
N LEU A 88 -13.81 -0.51 15.24
CA LEU A 88 -12.43 -0.39 14.79
C LEU A 88 -11.87 -1.74 14.38
N LYS A 89 -11.97 -2.76 15.24
CA LYS A 89 -11.49 -4.13 14.92
C LYS A 89 -12.09 -4.67 13.62
N LYS A 90 -13.41 -4.51 13.43
CA LYS A 90 -14.09 -4.91 12.19
C LYS A 90 -13.62 -4.11 10.98
N THR A 91 -13.37 -2.82 11.16
CA THR A 91 -12.93 -1.91 10.10
C THR A 91 -11.53 -2.29 9.64
N ILE A 92 -10.60 -2.57 10.56
CA ILE A 92 -9.24 -3.03 10.25
C ILE A 92 -9.28 -4.33 9.43
N GLN A 93 -10.12 -5.29 9.82
CA GLN A 93 -10.28 -6.55 9.07
C GLN A 93 -10.81 -6.33 7.65
N ARG A 94 -11.72 -5.35 7.47
CA ARG A 94 -12.20 -4.96 6.14
C ARG A 94 -11.10 -4.30 5.31
N LEU A 95 -10.33 -3.37 5.87
CA LEU A 95 -9.20 -2.75 5.19
C LEU A 95 -8.19 -3.81 4.72
N HIS A 96 -7.84 -4.75 5.60
CA HIS A 96 -6.94 -5.85 5.27
C HIS A 96 -7.47 -6.75 4.14
N SER A 97 -8.79 -7.01 4.06
CA SER A 97 -9.36 -7.79 2.95
C SER A 97 -9.29 -7.08 1.59
N LYS A 98 -8.90 -5.80 1.57
CA LYS A 98 -8.57 -5.02 0.38
C LYS A 98 -7.07 -4.75 0.23
N ASN A 99 -6.23 -5.53 0.91
CA ASN A 99 -4.77 -5.37 0.97
C ASN A 99 -4.33 -3.97 1.43
N ILE A 100 -5.11 -3.34 2.32
CA ILE A 100 -4.72 -2.08 2.98
C ILE A 100 -4.21 -2.44 4.38
N LEU A 101 -2.90 -2.29 4.58
CA LEU A 101 -2.19 -2.61 5.81
C LEU A 101 -1.93 -1.33 6.60
N LEU A 102 -2.31 -1.32 7.88
CA LEU A 102 -2.00 -0.21 8.76
C LEU A 102 -0.66 -0.45 9.44
N ARG A 103 0.21 0.55 9.46
CA ARG A 103 1.53 0.51 10.10
C ARG A 103 1.62 1.58 11.18
N CYS A 104 2.45 1.33 12.19
CA CYS A 104 2.75 2.28 13.26
C CYS A 104 1.51 2.78 14.02
N THR A 105 0.64 1.89 14.47
CA THR A 105 -0.64 2.26 15.13
C THR A 105 -0.58 2.35 16.65
N ASP A 106 0.39 1.68 17.29
CA ASP A 106 0.35 1.40 18.72
C ASP A 106 0.46 2.61 19.66
N HIS A 107 0.90 3.76 19.16
CA HIS A 107 0.90 5.02 19.92
C HIS A 107 -0.51 5.64 20.04
N LEU A 108 -1.42 5.28 19.12
CA LEU A 108 -2.78 5.80 19.04
C LEU A 108 -3.71 5.01 19.95
N SER A 109 -4.63 5.67 20.65
CA SER A 109 -5.81 5.05 21.24
C SER A 109 -6.76 4.53 20.15
N ASP A 110 -7.73 3.70 20.53
CA ASP A 110 -8.72 3.21 19.55
C ASP A 110 -9.50 4.36 18.91
N ARG A 111 -9.81 5.41 19.69
CA ARG A 111 -10.50 6.60 19.19
C ARG A 111 -9.67 7.35 18.17
N GLU A 112 -8.39 7.57 18.45
CA GLU A 112 -7.48 8.27 17.52
C GLU A 112 -7.29 7.47 16.22
N LEU A 113 -7.04 6.17 16.30
CA LEU A 113 -6.90 5.33 15.11
C LEU A 113 -8.20 5.27 14.30
N TYR A 114 -9.35 5.17 14.96
CA TYR A 114 -10.65 5.20 14.30
C TYR A 114 -10.90 6.54 13.60
N THR A 115 -10.50 7.66 14.21
CA THR A 115 -10.59 9.00 13.61
C THR A 115 -9.71 9.10 12.37
N ILE A 116 -8.47 8.62 12.40
CA ILE A 116 -7.57 8.60 11.23
C ILE A 116 -8.20 7.78 10.10
N ILE A 117 -8.72 6.59 10.40
CA ILE A 117 -9.39 5.78 9.38
C ILE A 117 -10.58 6.53 8.77
N TYR A 118 -11.41 7.14 9.63
CA TYR A 118 -12.61 7.86 9.21
C TYR A 118 -12.32 9.10 8.37
N ARG A 119 -11.37 9.94 8.81
CA ARG A 119 -11.10 11.27 8.26
C ARG A 119 -10.11 11.23 7.11
N ASP A 120 -9.09 10.37 7.21
CA ASP A 120 -7.91 10.45 6.36
C ASP A 120 -7.84 9.27 5.39
N ILE A 121 -8.03 8.04 5.90
CA ILE A 121 -7.86 6.83 5.06
C ILE A 121 -9.05 6.63 4.11
N LEU A 122 -10.27 6.52 4.65
CA LEU A 122 -11.43 6.18 3.83
C LEU A 122 -11.79 7.22 2.74
N PRO A 123 -11.60 8.53 2.97
CA PRO A 123 -11.83 9.54 1.93
C PRO A 123 -10.67 9.66 0.93
N CYS A 124 -9.49 9.11 1.23
CA CYS A 124 -8.33 9.23 0.35
C CYS A 124 -8.59 8.53 -1.00
N CYS A 125 -8.34 9.27 -2.08
CA CYS A 125 -8.46 8.76 -3.44
C CYS A 125 -7.19 7.98 -3.82
N GLU A 126 -7.32 6.66 -3.86
CA GLU A 126 -6.22 5.77 -4.23
C GLU A 126 -6.53 5.01 -5.52
N LYS A 127 -5.48 4.62 -6.23
CA LYS A 127 -5.59 3.75 -7.40
C LYS A 127 -5.98 2.35 -6.96
N LYS A 128 -7.19 1.92 -7.31
CA LYS A 128 -7.69 0.56 -7.01
C LYS A 128 -7.10 -0.45 -7.99
N VAL A 129 -5.83 -0.80 -7.79
CA VAL A 129 -5.12 -1.78 -8.60
C VAL A 129 -5.30 -3.18 -8.00
N ASP A 130 -5.88 -4.10 -8.77
CA ASP A 130 -6.01 -5.51 -8.37
C ASP A 130 -4.83 -6.32 -8.90
N VAL A 131 -3.64 -6.09 -8.32
CA VAL A 131 -2.42 -6.83 -8.64
C VAL A 131 -2.07 -7.76 -7.48
N PRO A 132 -1.94 -9.08 -7.70
CA PRO A 132 -1.54 -10.03 -6.66
C PRO A 132 -0.24 -9.60 -5.97
N GLY A 133 -0.22 -9.67 -4.64
CA GLY A 133 0.96 -9.36 -3.83
C GLY A 133 1.23 -7.87 -3.61
N LYS A 134 0.43 -6.96 -4.20
CA LYS A 134 0.53 -5.52 -3.92
C LYS A 134 -0.42 -5.12 -2.81
N ALA A 135 0.13 -4.53 -1.75
CA ALA A 135 -0.63 -3.95 -0.65
C ALA A 135 -0.37 -2.45 -0.57
N ILE A 136 -1.37 -1.70 -0.11
CA ILE A 136 -1.20 -0.31 0.31
C ILE A 136 -0.82 -0.34 1.78
N GLU A 137 0.37 0.15 2.11
CA GLU A 137 0.79 0.36 3.48
C GLU A 137 0.49 1.79 3.90
N TRP A 138 -0.38 1.96 4.90
CA TRP A 138 -0.69 3.26 5.47
C TRP A 138 0.08 3.48 6.76
N MET A 139 1.04 4.40 6.72
CA MET A 139 1.79 4.83 7.90
C MET A 139 0.90 5.74 8.77
N CYS A 140 0.47 5.25 9.93
CA CYS A 140 -0.41 5.98 10.84
C CYS A 140 0.37 6.95 11.75
N VAL A 141 1.43 7.56 11.23
CA VAL A 141 2.27 8.55 11.91
C VAL A 141 2.40 9.75 10.99
N GLU A 142 2.01 10.93 11.47
CA GLU A 142 2.01 12.16 10.68
C GLU A 142 3.34 12.92 10.75
N ASP A 143 4.10 12.75 11.84
CA ASP A 143 5.28 13.55 12.14
C ASP A 143 6.50 12.71 12.55
N THR A 144 7.67 13.29 12.28
CA THR A 144 8.96 12.66 12.56
C THR A 144 9.20 12.45 14.05
N ASP A 145 8.69 13.33 14.93
CA ASP A 145 8.91 13.21 16.38
C ASP A 145 8.19 12.00 16.95
N THR A 146 6.93 11.79 16.56
CA THR A 146 6.15 10.60 16.91
C THR A 146 6.83 9.33 16.40
N TRP A 147 7.37 9.35 15.17
CA TRP A 147 8.11 8.22 14.62
C TRP A 147 9.40 7.95 15.41
N LEU A 148 10.21 8.97 15.65
CA LEU A 148 11.44 8.89 16.44
C LEU A 148 11.17 8.38 17.84
N LYS A 149 10.07 8.82 18.44
CA LYS A 149 9.68 8.49 19.81
C LYS A 149 9.27 7.03 19.96
N TYR A 150 8.47 6.48 19.04
CA TYR A 150 7.82 5.19 19.23
C TYR A 150 8.28 4.06 18.30
N TYR A 151 8.86 4.37 17.13
CA TYR A 151 9.08 3.38 16.07
C TYR A 151 10.51 3.32 15.54
N ALA A 152 11.25 4.42 15.59
CA ALA A 152 12.62 4.47 15.11
C ALA A 152 13.55 3.55 15.93
N THR A 153 14.38 2.80 15.22
CA THR A 153 15.45 2.02 15.82
C THR A 153 16.53 2.93 16.42
N PRO A 154 17.37 2.43 17.35
CA PRO A 154 18.49 3.20 17.88
C PRO A 154 19.47 3.71 16.80
N VAL A 155 19.62 2.95 15.70
CA VAL A 155 20.47 3.32 14.56
C VAL A 155 19.87 4.49 13.79
N GLU A 156 18.58 4.41 13.45
CA GLU A 156 17.88 5.49 12.74
C GLU A 156 17.82 6.77 13.57
N ARG A 157 17.58 6.66 14.88
CA ARG A 157 17.64 7.79 15.80
C ARG A 157 19.00 8.47 15.78
N ARG A 158 20.09 7.71 15.92
CA ARG A 158 21.45 8.26 15.87
C ARG A 158 21.72 8.98 14.56
N ARG A 159 21.36 8.36 13.42
CA ARG A 159 21.51 8.97 12.10
C ARG A 159 20.75 10.30 12.01
N HIS A 160 19.51 10.35 12.50
CA HIS A 160 18.72 11.59 12.50
C HIS A 160 19.38 12.69 13.36
N GLN A 161 19.89 12.34 14.54
CA GLN A 161 20.60 13.29 15.41
C GLN A 161 21.89 13.83 14.74
N GLU A 162 22.64 12.98 14.06
CA GLU A 162 23.86 13.36 13.34
C GLU A 162 23.56 14.26 12.12
N GLU A 163 22.52 13.93 11.37
CA GLU A 163 22.14 14.63 10.13
C GLU A 163 21.55 16.02 10.40
N TYR A 164 20.67 16.14 11.40
CA TYR A 164 19.94 17.38 11.68
C TYR A 164 20.49 18.17 12.87
N HIS A 165 21.45 17.62 13.62
CA HIS A 165 22.04 18.24 14.81
C HIS A 165 21.01 18.72 15.85
N VAL A 166 19.95 17.92 16.04
CA VAL A 166 18.84 18.20 16.97
C VAL A 166 18.84 17.24 18.16
N ASP A 167 18.29 17.70 19.27
CA ASP A 167 17.93 16.83 20.39
C ASP A 167 16.69 16.01 20.04
N LEU A 168 16.78 14.69 20.21
CA LEU A 168 15.66 13.80 19.89
C LEU A 168 14.69 13.68 21.07
N PRO A 169 13.38 13.46 20.79
CA PRO A 169 12.45 13.07 21.83
C PRO A 169 12.91 11.76 22.50
N PRO A 170 12.67 11.57 23.81
CA PRO A 170 13.02 10.33 24.49
C PRO A 170 12.30 9.14 23.84
N ALA A 171 13.02 8.04 23.62
CA ALA A 171 12.40 6.83 23.10
C ALA A 171 11.42 6.26 24.13
N GLU A 172 10.21 5.92 23.68
CA GLU A 172 9.14 5.38 24.52
C GLU A 172 8.52 4.15 23.85
N ASN A 173 8.02 3.22 24.68
CA ASN A 173 7.22 2.13 24.16
C ASN A 173 5.79 2.61 23.90
N PRO A 174 5.19 2.30 22.74
CA PRO A 174 3.83 2.66 22.46
C PRO A 174 2.86 1.95 23.43
N ARG A 175 1.77 2.65 23.81
CA ARG A 175 0.88 2.23 24.90
C ARG A 175 -0.13 1.17 24.49
N PHE A 176 -0.57 1.17 23.24
CA PHE A 176 -1.70 0.36 22.76
C PHE A 176 -1.21 -0.72 21.80
N LYS A 177 -0.56 -1.76 22.33
CA LYS A 177 -0.10 -2.90 21.51
C LYS A 177 -1.28 -3.55 20.79
N ARG A 178 -1.25 -3.57 19.46
CA ARG A 178 -2.30 -4.18 18.63
C ARG A 178 -1.78 -5.40 17.89
N GLN A 179 -2.67 -6.37 17.70
CA GLN A 179 -2.46 -7.47 16.76
C GLN A 179 -3.21 -7.10 15.48
N LEU A 180 -2.49 -6.57 14.50
CA LEU A 180 -3.03 -6.26 13.20
C LEU A 180 -2.89 -7.48 12.28
N PRO A 181 -3.80 -7.68 11.33
CA PRO A 181 -3.61 -8.69 10.30
C PRO A 181 -2.47 -8.23 9.35
N GLY A 182 -1.56 -9.15 8.99
CA GLY A 182 -0.45 -8.86 8.06
C GLY A 182 0.76 -8.14 8.67
N THR A 183 0.84 -8.01 10.01
CA THR A 183 2.02 -7.56 10.76
C THR A 183 2.75 -8.74 11.40
#